data_AF-A0A1G5EXB2-F1
#
_entry.id   AF-A0A1G5EXB2-F1
#
_cell.length_a   1.000
_cell.length_b   1.000
_cell.length_c   1.000
_cell.angle_alpha   90.00
_cell.angle_beta   90.00
_cell.angle_gamma   90.00
#
_symmetry.space_group_name_H-M   'P 1'
#
loop_
_entity.id
_entity.type
_entity.pdbx_description
1 polymer ?
#
loop_
_entity_poly.entity_id
_entity_poly.type
_entity_poly.pdbx_seq_one_letter_code
_entity_poly.pdbx_strand_id
1 'polypeptide(L)'
;MKMTCRLKIRSFIQAVALSAGLSFVFPAFGQLTNSWIMGPNGEGLAQLGTLGGHDTVANGINDAGQVVGTSKTIEGDYHAFITGPNGVSMTDLGTLGGRTSIAFGINAAGRVVGHSSTSGGDTHAFITGPNGRRHD
;
A
#
# COMPACT_ATOMS: atom_id res chain seq x y z
N MET A 1 -15.94 53.21 -31.54
CA MET A 1 -16.31 52.84 -30.16
C MET A 1 -16.42 51.31 -30.11
N LYS A 2 -15.71 50.69 -29.15
CA LYS A 2 -15.68 49.26 -28.76
C LYS A 2 -14.97 48.24 -29.69
N MET A 3 -13.78 47.86 -29.24
CA MET A 3 -13.12 46.57 -29.47
C MET A 3 -13.95 45.41 -28.86
N THR A 4 -13.82 44.21 -29.41
CA THR A 4 -13.46 42.99 -28.65
C THR A 4 -12.85 41.94 -29.59
N CYS A 5 -11.80 41.27 -29.09
CA CYS A 5 -10.92 40.29 -29.73
C CYS A 5 -11.21 38.89 -29.18
N ARG A 6 -11.01 37.80 -29.95
CA ARG A 6 -10.39 36.54 -29.46
C ARG A 6 -9.84 35.68 -30.63
N LEU A 7 -8.53 35.47 -30.59
CA LEU A 7 -7.68 34.72 -31.53
C LEU A 7 -7.58 33.24 -31.09
N LYS A 8 -7.71 32.26 -32.01
CA LYS A 8 -7.59 30.82 -31.74
C LYS A 8 -6.27 30.28 -32.33
N ILE A 9 -5.36 29.84 -31.46
CA ILE A 9 -3.98 29.41 -31.79
C ILE A 9 -3.97 27.92 -32.19
N ARG A 10 -3.24 27.59 -33.27
CA ARG A 10 -3.02 26.24 -33.81
C ARG A 10 -1.55 25.83 -33.67
N SER A 11 -1.36 24.52 -33.50
CA SER A 11 -0.28 23.67 -34.03
C SER A 11 1.07 23.50 -33.31
N PHE A 12 1.34 22.22 -32.98
CA PHE A 12 2.54 21.39 -33.21
C PHE A 12 3.92 22.06 -33.34
N ILE A 13 4.85 21.66 -32.47
CA ILE A 13 6.30 21.89 -32.64
C ILE A 13 7.05 20.57 -32.37
N GLN A 14 7.73 20.06 -33.40
CA GLN A 14 8.80 19.07 -33.30
C GLN A 14 10.08 19.77 -32.82
N ALA A 15 10.78 19.19 -31.84
CA ALA A 15 12.02 19.75 -31.30
C ALA A 15 13.24 19.27 -32.12
N VAL A 16 13.99 20.24 -32.66
CA VAL A 16 15.38 20.07 -33.13
C VAL A 16 16.23 20.95 -32.21
N ALA A 17 17.11 20.33 -31.43
CA ALA A 17 18.02 21.06 -30.53
C ALA A 17 19.32 21.40 -31.28
N LEU A 18 19.47 22.66 -31.66
CA LEU A 18 20.72 23.25 -32.16
C LEU A 18 21.43 23.92 -30.97
N SER A 19 22.67 23.53 -30.70
CA SER A 19 23.51 24.07 -29.63
C SER A 19 24.05 25.47 -29.96
N ALA A 20 23.83 26.44 -29.08
CA ALA A 20 24.67 27.63 -28.94
C ALA A 20 24.62 28.08 -27.48
N GLY A 21 25.80 28.32 -26.89
CA GLY A 21 26.00 28.45 -25.46
C GLY A 21 25.57 29.78 -24.85
N LEU A 22 25.10 29.72 -23.61
CA LEU A 22 25.23 30.74 -22.58
C LEU A 22 24.99 30.06 -21.23
N SER A 23 25.96 30.19 -20.35
CA SER A 23 26.13 29.46 -19.10
C SER A 23 24.90 29.46 -18.20
N PHE A 24 24.31 28.29 -17.98
CA PHE A 24 23.62 27.98 -16.74
C PHE A 24 24.23 26.70 -16.18
N VAL A 25 25.13 26.91 -15.22
CA VAL A 25 25.56 25.89 -14.27
C VAL A 25 24.32 25.51 -13.48
N PHE A 26 23.77 24.31 -13.70
CA PHE A 26 22.95 23.70 -12.66
C PHE A 26 23.92 23.33 -11.54
N PRO A 27 23.77 23.86 -10.31
CA PRO A 27 24.60 23.40 -9.22
C PRO A 27 24.33 21.91 -9.04
N ALA A 28 25.40 21.13 -9.15
CA ALA A 28 25.44 19.80 -8.61
C ALA A 28 25.09 19.90 -7.12
N PHE A 29 23.88 19.49 -6.74
CA PHE A 29 23.60 19.19 -5.34
C PHE A 29 24.37 17.93 -4.99
N GLY A 30 25.54 18.14 -4.39
CA GLY A 30 26.30 17.08 -3.74
C GLY A 30 25.50 16.47 -2.58
N GLN A 31 25.58 15.15 -2.52
CA GLN A 31 25.46 14.25 -1.36
C GLN A 31 24.21 14.33 -0.48
N LEU A 32 23.51 13.18 -0.39
CA LEU A 32 23.69 12.28 0.75
C LEU A 32 23.69 10.83 0.25
N THR A 33 24.71 10.07 0.64
CA THR A 33 24.80 8.62 0.43
C THR A 33 23.80 7.91 1.34
N ASN A 34 22.52 7.97 0.99
CA ASN A 34 21.54 7.00 1.48
C ASN A 34 21.12 6.20 0.26
N SER A 35 21.68 5.01 0.10
CA SER A 35 21.34 4.07 -0.97
C SER A 35 19.91 3.57 -0.81
N TRP A 36 18.95 4.36 -1.28
CA TRP A 36 17.60 3.90 -1.54
C TRP A 36 17.42 3.90 -3.06
N ILE A 37 17.26 2.72 -3.64
CA ILE A 37 16.86 2.59 -5.03
C ILE A 37 15.39 3.01 -5.09
N MET A 38 15.13 4.27 -5.42
CA MET A 38 13.79 4.71 -5.79
C MET A 38 13.44 4.09 -7.14
N GLY A 39 12.31 3.39 -7.22
CA GLY A 39 11.74 2.98 -8.50
C GLY A 39 11.44 4.21 -9.39
N PRO A 40 11.27 4.02 -10.71
CA PRO A 40 11.04 5.12 -11.67
C PRO A 40 9.79 5.98 -11.38
N ASN A 41 8.93 5.55 -10.44
CA ASN A 41 7.70 6.23 -10.04
C ASN A 41 7.81 6.93 -8.66
N GLY A 42 8.97 6.89 -7.99
CA GLY A 42 9.16 7.55 -6.70
C GLY A 42 8.39 6.96 -5.52
N GLU A 43 7.87 5.72 -5.65
CA GLU A 43 7.21 5.07 -4.51
C GLU A 43 8.27 4.58 -3.52
N GLY A 44 8.50 5.40 -2.50
CA GLY A 44 9.31 5.05 -1.34
C GLY A 44 8.63 4.02 -0.44
N LEU A 45 9.28 3.70 0.68
CA LEU A 45 8.70 2.88 1.75
C LEU A 45 7.34 3.43 2.20
N ALA A 46 6.29 2.63 2.06
CA ALA A 46 4.93 2.96 2.51
C ALA A 46 4.59 2.20 3.80
N GLN A 47 4.02 2.89 4.78
CA GLN A 47 3.50 2.27 6.00
C GLN A 47 2.07 1.78 5.80
N LEU A 48 1.76 0.55 6.24
CA LEU A 48 0.45 -0.10 6.04
C LEU A 48 -0.59 0.24 7.14
N GLY A 49 -0.20 0.97 8.19
CA GLY A 49 -1.04 1.26 9.35
C GLY A 49 -1.00 0.15 10.43
N THR A 50 -1.85 0.28 11.45
CA THR A 50 -2.01 -0.70 12.55
C THR A 50 -3.48 -0.81 12.95
N LEU A 51 -3.84 -1.86 13.70
CA LEU A 51 -5.16 -2.01 14.34
C LEU A 51 -5.28 -1.27 15.69
N GLY A 52 -4.50 -0.20 15.86
CA GLY A 52 -4.46 0.62 17.08
C GLY A 52 -3.28 0.31 18.02
N GLY A 53 -2.64 -0.86 17.89
CA GLY A 53 -1.39 -1.18 18.57
C GLY A 53 -0.15 -0.67 17.83
N HIS A 54 1.04 -1.07 18.32
CA HIS A 54 2.34 -0.63 17.80
C HIS A 54 3.09 -1.67 16.97
N ASP A 55 2.61 -2.92 16.96
CA ASP A 55 3.29 -4.03 16.29
C ASP A 55 2.47 -4.48 15.09
N THR A 56 3.10 -4.60 13.93
CA THR A 56 2.47 -5.12 12.71
C THR A 56 3.51 -5.88 11.90
N VAL A 57 3.13 -7.07 11.41
CA VAL A 57 3.97 -7.94 10.59
C VAL A 57 3.17 -8.31 9.34
N ALA A 58 3.72 -7.99 8.17
CA ALA A 58 3.17 -8.41 6.89
C ALA A 58 3.71 -9.80 6.52
N ASN A 59 2.82 -10.71 6.14
CA ASN A 59 3.15 -12.10 5.79
C ASN A 59 2.93 -12.42 4.31
N GLY A 60 2.07 -11.67 3.60
CA GLY A 60 1.77 -11.93 2.20
C GLY A 60 1.17 -10.74 1.47
N ILE A 61 1.31 -10.73 0.15
CA ILE A 61 0.78 -9.70 -0.76
C ILE A 61 0.25 -10.37 -2.03
N ASN A 62 -0.77 -9.79 -2.67
CA ASN A 62 -1.24 -10.22 -4.00
C ASN A 62 -1.01 -9.15 -5.08
N ASP A 63 -1.32 -9.48 -6.33
CA ASP A 63 -1.10 -8.60 -7.50
C ASP A 63 -1.92 -7.29 -7.46
N ALA A 64 -2.98 -7.22 -6.65
CA ALA A 64 -3.73 -5.99 -6.41
C ALA A 64 -3.07 -5.09 -5.34
N GLY A 65 -1.94 -5.50 -4.78
CA GLY A 65 -1.25 -4.81 -3.70
C GLY A 65 -1.95 -4.94 -2.35
N GLN A 66 -2.88 -5.90 -2.17
CA GLN A 66 -3.47 -6.18 -0.87
C GLN A 66 -2.47 -6.95 -0.02
N VAL A 67 -2.21 -6.47 1.20
CA VAL A 67 -1.28 -7.08 2.14
C VAL A 67 -2.06 -7.76 3.26
N VAL A 68 -1.59 -8.93 3.69
CA VAL A 68 -2.11 -9.63 4.87
C VAL A 68 -1.01 -9.88 5.88
N GLY A 69 -1.41 -10.06 7.13
CA GLY A 69 -0.49 -10.39 8.20
C GLY A 69 -1.14 -10.36 9.56
N THR A 70 -0.38 -9.96 10.58
CA THR A 70 -0.86 -9.80 11.95
C THR A 70 -0.56 -8.39 12.44
N SER A 71 -1.52 -7.78 13.12
CA SER A 71 -1.37 -6.49 13.79
C SER A 71 -1.86 -6.58 15.22
N LYS A 72 -1.19 -5.86 16.10
CA LYS A 72 -1.61 -5.73 17.50
C LYS A 72 -2.75 -4.72 17.59
N THR A 73 -3.80 -5.06 18.33
CA THR A 73 -4.93 -4.17 18.58
C THR A 73 -4.63 -3.21 19.73
N ILE A 74 -5.53 -2.25 19.96
CA ILE A 74 -5.43 -1.32 21.09
C ILE A 74 -5.55 -2.04 22.45
N GLU A 75 -6.28 -3.15 22.51
CA GLU A 75 -6.42 -4.01 23.69
C GLU A 75 -5.17 -4.89 23.94
N GLY A 76 -4.21 -4.89 23.00
CA GLY A 76 -2.99 -5.66 23.07
C GLY A 76 -3.11 -7.10 22.53
N ASP A 77 -4.23 -7.44 21.92
CA ASP A 77 -4.47 -8.71 21.24
C ASP A 77 -3.82 -8.72 19.85
N TYR A 78 -3.64 -9.90 19.25
CA TYR A 78 -3.02 -10.02 17.93
C TYR A 78 -4.03 -10.50 16.90
N HIS A 79 -4.42 -9.65 15.97
CA HIS A 79 -5.42 -10.00 14.98
C HIS A 79 -4.81 -10.07 13.58
N ALA A 80 -5.31 -11.01 12.79
CA ALA A 80 -5.06 -11.09 11.37
C ALA A 80 -5.67 -9.86 10.68
N PHE A 81 -4.97 -9.29 9.70
CA PHE A 81 -5.48 -8.17 8.91
C PHE A 81 -5.37 -8.44 7.41
N ILE A 82 -6.14 -7.66 6.65
CA ILE A 82 -6.00 -7.47 5.21
C ILE A 82 -6.05 -5.97 4.90
N THR A 83 -5.29 -5.48 3.91
CA THR A 83 -5.47 -4.12 3.37
C THR A 83 -6.33 -4.13 2.12
N GLY A 84 -6.91 -2.97 1.78
CA GLY A 84 -7.33 -2.68 0.41
C GLY A 84 -6.16 -2.67 -0.58
N PRO A 85 -6.47 -2.46 -1.87
CA PRO A 85 -5.46 -2.37 -2.94
C PRO A 85 -4.37 -1.34 -2.62
N ASN A 86 -3.16 -1.61 -3.10
CA ASN A 86 -1.98 -0.77 -2.89
C ASN A 86 -1.65 -0.50 -1.39
N GLY A 87 -1.96 -1.45 -0.51
CA GLY A 87 -1.67 -1.34 0.92
C GLY A 87 -2.55 -0.37 1.70
N VAL A 88 -3.61 0.18 1.09
CA VAL A 88 -4.45 1.22 1.70
C VAL A 88 -5.58 0.61 2.53
N SER A 89 -5.90 1.23 3.67
CA SER A 89 -7.04 0.84 4.54
C SER A 89 -6.91 -0.58 5.11
N MET A 90 -6.23 -0.69 6.25
CA MET A 90 -6.17 -1.92 7.03
C MET A 90 -7.55 -2.28 7.59
N THR A 91 -7.93 -3.54 7.40
CA THR A 91 -9.18 -4.15 7.89
C THR A 91 -8.84 -5.31 8.81
N ASP A 92 -9.44 -5.30 10.00
CA ASP A 92 -9.35 -6.40 10.95
C ASP A 92 -10.14 -7.62 10.45
N LEU A 93 -9.47 -8.78 10.37
CA LEU A 93 -10.11 -10.07 10.07
C LEU A 93 -10.59 -10.78 11.34
N GLY A 94 -10.26 -10.26 12.52
CA GLY A 94 -10.64 -10.70 13.85
C GLY A 94 -10.22 -12.13 14.20
N THR A 95 -10.86 -12.70 15.23
CA THR A 95 -10.62 -14.06 15.69
C THR A 95 -11.87 -14.96 15.59
N LEU A 96 -11.73 -16.25 15.92
CA LEU A 96 -12.81 -17.22 16.10
C LEU A 96 -13.31 -17.26 17.56
N GLY A 97 -13.16 -16.15 18.29
CA GLY A 97 -13.61 -15.99 19.68
C GLY A 97 -12.48 -16.01 20.72
N GLY A 98 -11.25 -16.30 20.31
CA GLY A 98 -10.05 -16.13 21.13
C GLY A 98 -9.42 -14.74 20.97
N ARG A 99 -8.15 -14.62 21.39
CA ARG A 99 -7.38 -13.35 21.41
C ARG A 99 -6.36 -13.22 20.28
N THR A 100 -6.22 -14.26 19.47
CA THR A 100 -5.17 -14.35 18.46
C THR A 100 -5.67 -14.84 17.10
N SER A 101 -5.17 -14.23 16.05
CA SER A 101 -5.25 -14.74 14.68
C SER A 101 -4.06 -14.27 13.85
N ILE A 102 -3.67 -15.11 12.89
CA ILE A 102 -2.56 -14.85 11.97
C ILE A 102 -3.00 -15.22 10.56
N ALA A 103 -2.83 -14.28 9.62
CA ALA A 103 -2.96 -14.56 8.20
C ALA A 103 -1.59 -14.96 7.62
N PHE A 104 -1.53 -16.09 6.93
CA PHE A 104 -0.29 -16.62 6.33
C PHE A 104 -0.22 -16.40 4.82
N GLY A 105 -1.37 -16.23 4.16
CA GLY A 105 -1.39 -16.10 2.71
C GLY A 105 -2.66 -15.49 2.18
N ILE A 106 -2.55 -14.92 0.99
CA ILE A 106 -3.62 -14.29 0.24
C ILE A 106 -3.52 -14.71 -1.23
N ASN A 107 -4.65 -14.90 -1.90
CA ASN A 107 -4.68 -15.15 -3.35
C ASN A 107 -5.15 -13.91 -4.15
N ALA A 108 -5.14 -14.01 -5.48
CA ALA A 108 -5.56 -12.93 -6.38
C ALA A 108 -7.02 -12.48 -6.21
N ALA A 109 -7.89 -13.31 -5.62
CA ALA A 109 -9.28 -12.96 -5.32
C ALA A 109 -9.44 -12.28 -3.94
N GLY A 110 -8.33 -12.01 -3.24
CA GLY A 110 -8.34 -11.44 -1.89
C GLY A 110 -8.84 -12.41 -0.83
N ARG A 111 -8.81 -13.73 -1.07
CA ARG A 111 -9.10 -14.73 -0.04
C ARG A 111 -7.87 -14.96 0.81
N VAL A 112 -8.05 -14.96 2.12
CA VAL A 112 -6.99 -15.05 3.11
C VAL A 112 -7.09 -16.40 3.82
N VAL A 113 -5.94 -17.05 4.03
CA VAL A 113 -5.83 -18.27 4.84
C VAL A 113 -4.95 -18.00 6.06
N GLY A 114 -5.26 -18.68 7.16
CA GLY A 114 -4.62 -18.41 8.43
C GLY A 114 -5.03 -19.39 9.52
N HIS A 115 -4.68 -19.06 10.76
CA HIS A 115 -5.29 -19.68 11.93
C HIS A 115 -5.83 -18.63 12.90
N SER A 116 -6.73 -19.06 13.77
CA SER A 116 -7.24 -18.24 14.86
C SER A 116 -7.54 -19.08 16.09
N SER A 117 -7.32 -18.49 17.26
CA SER A 117 -7.80 -19.06 18.51
C SER A 117 -9.33 -18.94 18.63
N THR A 118 -9.93 -20.00 19.16
CA THR A 118 -11.33 -20.08 19.54
C THR A 118 -11.53 -19.60 20.98
N SER A 119 -12.78 -19.41 21.40
CA SER A 119 -13.10 -19.09 22.80
C SER A 119 -12.68 -20.18 23.80
N GLY A 120 -12.56 -21.44 23.35
CA GLY A 120 -12.06 -22.56 24.14
C GLY A 120 -10.54 -22.60 24.31
N GLY A 121 -9.80 -21.74 23.61
CA GLY A 121 -8.33 -21.71 23.60
C GLY A 121 -7.70 -22.58 22.50
N ASP A 122 -8.49 -23.39 21.79
CA ASP A 122 -8.01 -24.17 20.64
C ASP A 122 -7.65 -23.28 19.46
N THR A 123 -6.74 -23.74 18.60
CA THR A 123 -6.36 -23.03 17.37
C THR A 123 -6.93 -23.74 16.15
N HIS A 124 -7.73 -23.04 15.35
CA HIS A 124 -8.33 -23.56 14.12
C HIS A 124 -7.81 -22.80 12.90
N ALA A 125 -7.65 -23.52 11.78
CA ALA A 125 -7.42 -22.89 10.49
C ALA A 125 -8.67 -22.13 10.03
N PHE A 126 -8.50 -21.03 9.30
CA PHE A 126 -9.60 -20.32 8.66
C PHE A 126 -9.29 -19.98 7.20
N ILE A 127 -10.34 -19.75 6.44
CA ILE A 127 -10.30 -19.11 5.12
C ILE A 127 -11.39 -18.03 5.05
N THR A 128 -11.10 -16.89 4.43
CA THR A 128 -12.09 -15.84 4.17
C THR A 128 -12.73 -16.00 2.79
N GLY A 129 -13.89 -15.37 2.63
CA GLY A 129 -14.41 -14.98 1.33
C GLY A 129 -13.53 -13.93 0.64
N PRO A 130 -13.91 -13.52 -0.59
CA PRO A 130 -13.18 -12.51 -1.36
C PRO A 130 -12.99 -11.21 -0.60
N ASN A 131 -11.83 -10.56 -0.79
CA ASN A 131 -11.42 -9.34 -0.10
C ASN A 131 -11.56 -9.42 1.43
N GLY A 132 -11.17 -10.55 2.03
CA GLY A 132 -11.18 -10.72 3.48
C GLY A 132 -12.56 -10.81 4.13
N ARG A 133 -13.64 -10.91 3.34
CA ARG A 133 -14.99 -11.03 3.92
C ARG A 133 -15.12 -12.31 4.72
N ARG A 134 -15.63 -12.21 5.94
CA ARG A 134 -15.98 -13.39 6.73
C ARG A 134 -17.16 -14.10 6.06
N HIS A 135 -17.10 -15.42 6.01
CA HIS A 135 -18.28 -16.24 5.75
C HIS A 135 -19.05 -16.31 7.07
N ASP A 136 -20.29 -15.84 7.05
CA ASP A 136 -21.30 -16.02 8.08
C ASP A 136 -21.90 -17.44 8.07
#